data_AF-A0A2A4VBT3-F1
#
_entry.id   AF-A0A2A4VBT3-F1
#
_cell.length_a   1.000
_cell.length_b   1.000
_cell.length_c   1.000
_cell.angle_alpha   90.00
_cell.angle_beta   90.00
_cell.angle_gamma   90.00
#
_symmetry.space_group_name_H-M   'P 1'
#
loop_
_entity.id
_entity.type
_entity.pdbx_description
1 polymer ?
#
loop_
_entity_poly.entity_id
_entity_poly.type
_entity_poly.pdbx_seq_one_letter_code
_entity_poly.pdbx_strand_id
1 'polypeptide(L)'
;MIILASPTAILEPQITLKSVDGDDAILNASPEWKMKLVDFIDYVSTTSDVEVAPVISVERLEDARKAVLKSGQQDNVLRFNIVHIFAIMPAFNALDVMDYCDFYDYPPDDFDRLHDDFIAIYEQAISDEISMARRIKTGLASEFDG
;
A
#
# COMPACT_ATOMS: atom_id res chain seq x y z
N MET A 1 21.85 16.68 -28.14
CA MET A 1 21.55 15.23 -28.00
C MET A 1 20.49 15.14 -26.92
N ILE A 2 19.24 14.88 -27.29
CA ILE A 2 18.10 14.89 -26.36
C ILE A 2 18.10 13.53 -25.67
N ILE A 3 18.39 13.49 -24.38
CA ILE A 3 18.13 12.31 -23.56
C ILE A 3 16.62 12.33 -23.30
N LEU A 4 15.89 11.51 -24.05
CA LEU A 4 14.49 11.21 -23.76
C LEU A 4 14.46 10.52 -22.39
N ALA A 5 13.87 11.18 -21.39
CA ALA A 5 13.57 10.54 -20.11
C ALA A 5 12.77 9.26 -20.38
N SER A 6 13.25 8.13 -19.86
CA SER A 6 12.52 6.87 -19.97
C SER A 6 11.16 7.05 -19.29
N PRO A 7 10.04 6.68 -19.95
CA PRO A 7 8.73 6.78 -19.35
C PRO A 7 8.69 5.89 -18.10
N THR A 8 8.27 6.48 -16.98
CA THR A 8 7.81 5.83 -15.73
C THR A 8 8.47 4.47 -15.46
N ALA A 9 9.54 4.43 -14.66
CA ALA A 9 10.07 3.16 -14.18
C ALA A 9 8.94 2.38 -13.47
N ILE A 10 8.42 1.34 -14.12
CA ILE A 10 7.46 0.41 -13.52
C ILE A 10 8.28 -0.43 -12.54
N LEU A 11 8.41 0.05 -11.30
CA LEU A 11 8.97 -0.74 -10.21
C LEU A 11 8.15 -2.02 -10.07
N GLU A 12 8.85 -3.16 -10.00
CA GLU A 12 8.20 -4.48 -9.91
C GLU A 12 7.31 -4.55 -8.66
N PRO A 13 6.14 -5.21 -8.75
CA PRO A 13 5.23 -5.33 -7.61
C PRO A 13 5.87 -6.19 -6.52
N GLN A 14 5.68 -5.78 -5.28
CA GLN A 14 6.34 -6.35 -4.11
C GLN A 14 5.37 -7.19 -3.26
N ILE A 15 4.09 -6.84 -3.33
CA ILE A 15 2.96 -7.61 -2.84
C ILE A 15 2.06 -7.92 -4.03
N THR A 16 1.79 -9.21 -4.26
CA THR A 16 0.97 -9.66 -5.41
C THR A 16 -0.14 -10.59 -4.97
N LEU A 17 -1.30 -10.49 -5.61
CA LEU A 17 -2.38 -11.45 -5.42
C LEU A 17 -2.00 -12.79 -6.05
N LYS A 18 -2.05 -13.86 -5.26
CA LYS A 18 -1.81 -15.24 -5.70
C LYS A 18 -3.12 -15.95 -6.07
N SER A 19 -4.13 -15.84 -5.22
CA SER A 19 -5.45 -16.46 -5.42
C SER A 19 -6.49 -15.88 -4.47
N VAL A 20 -7.77 -16.06 -4.78
CA VAL A 20 -8.90 -15.79 -3.88
C VAL A 20 -9.63 -17.12 -3.60
N ASP A 21 -9.91 -17.40 -2.34
CA ASP A 21 -10.61 -18.59 -1.86
C ASP A 21 -11.74 -18.18 -0.90
N GLY A 22 -12.96 -18.08 -1.43
CA GLY A 22 -14.10 -17.50 -0.72
C GLY A 22 -13.82 -16.05 -0.33
N ASP A 23 -13.86 -15.75 0.96
CA ASP A 23 -13.57 -14.42 1.50
C ASP A 23 -12.08 -14.20 1.79
N ASP A 24 -11.20 -15.15 1.47
CA ASP A 24 -9.76 -15.03 1.70
C ASP A 24 -8.99 -14.66 0.43
N ALA A 25 -8.23 -13.57 0.47
CA ALA A 25 -7.20 -13.23 -0.49
C ALA A 25 -5.83 -13.77 -0.03
N ILE A 26 -5.20 -14.56 -0.89
CA ILE A 26 -3.86 -15.10 -0.68
C ILE A 26 -2.88 -14.23 -1.46
N LEU A 27 -1.94 -13.60 -0.75
CA LEU A 27 -0.95 -12.69 -1.30
C LEU A 27 0.45 -13.31 -1.19
N ASN A 28 1.32 -13.01 -2.15
CA ASN A 28 2.76 -13.21 -2.03
C ASN A 28 3.42 -11.88 -1.65
N ALA A 29 4.20 -11.89 -0.58
CA ALA A 29 4.98 -10.75 -0.09
C ALA A 29 6.26 -11.25 0.60
N SER A 30 7.40 -10.61 0.34
CA SER A 30 8.61 -10.91 1.10
C SER A 30 8.46 -10.48 2.57
N PRO A 31 9.28 -11.02 3.50
CA PRO A 31 9.24 -10.62 4.91
C PRO A 31 9.47 -9.12 5.11
N GLU A 32 10.31 -8.50 4.27
CA GLU A 32 10.54 -7.05 4.28
C GLU A 32 9.26 -6.28 3.97
N TRP A 33 8.53 -6.67 2.93
CA TRP A 33 7.29 -5.98 2.52
C TRP A 33 6.12 -6.22 3.47
N LYS A 34 6.10 -7.38 4.13
CA LYS A 34 5.18 -7.62 5.26
C LYS A 34 5.46 -6.65 6.41
N MET A 35 6.72 -6.43 6.76
CA MET A 35 7.07 -5.46 7.82
C MET A 35 6.73 -4.04 7.42
N LYS A 36 7.04 -3.63 6.19
CA LYS A 36 6.64 -2.32 5.65
C LYS A 36 5.13 -2.10 5.70
N LEU A 37 4.33 -3.13 5.39
CA LEU A 37 2.88 -3.07 5.54
C LEU A 37 2.42 -2.96 7.00
N VAL A 38 3.11 -3.62 7.96
CA VAL A 38 2.84 -3.45 9.40
C VAL A 38 3.13 -2.02 9.82
N ASP A 39 4.29 -1.49 9.44
CA ASP A 39 4.71 -0.12 9.78
C ASP A 39 3.73 0.91 9.22
N PHE A 40 3.28 0.70 7.97
CA PHE A 40 2.21 1.50 7.37
C PHE A 40 0.91 1.46 8.19
N ILE A 41 0.43 0.27 8.55
CA ILE A 41 -0.81 0.11 9.32
C ILE A 41 -0.69 0.75 10.71
N ASP A 42 0.47 0.62 11.36
CA ASP A 42 0.75 1.26 12.65
C ASP A 42 0.72 2.79 12.53
N TYR A 43 1.31 3.34 11.48
CA TYR A 43 1.30 4.78 11.20
C TYR A 43 -0.14 5.30 11.01
N VAL A 44 -0.92 4.70 10.11
CA VAL A 44 -2.29 5.17 9.83
C VAL A 44 -3.26 4.96 11.01
N SER A 45 -2.97 4.02 11.91
CA SER A 45 -3.79 3.78 13.11
C SER A 45 -3.50 4.77 14.24
N THR A 46 -2.34 5.43 14.20
CA THR A 46 -1.88 6.35 15.24
C THR A 46 -1.86 7.81 14.77
N THR A 47 -1.95 8.05 13.46
CA THR A 47 -2.04 9.41 12.94
C THR A 47 -3.33 10.08 13.37
N SER A 48 -3.21 11.34 13.80
CA SER A 48 -4.34 12.20 14.19
C SER A 48 -4.80 13.11 13.05
N ASP A 49 -4.31 12.86 11.84
CA ASP A 49 -4.63 13.65 10.67
C ASP A 49 -6.15 13.63 10.42
N VAL A 50 -6.73 14.83 10.30
CA VAL A 50 -8.17 15.04 10.14
C VAL A 50 -8.71 14.48 8.81
N GLU A 51 -7.84 14.24 7.83
CA GLU A 51 -8.20 13.65 6.55
C GLU A 51 -8.20 12.11 6.61
N VAL A 52 -7.39 11.53 7.50
CA VAL A 52 -7.18 10.09 7.67
C VAL A 52 -8.10 9.50 8.74
N ALA A 53 -8.23 10.18 9.88
CA ALA A 53 -8.99 9.74 11.04
C ALA A 53 -10.49 9.44 10.82
N PRO A 54 -11.25 10.20 9.99
CA PRO A 54 -12.69 9.95 9.84
C PRO A 54 -13.01 8.78 8.90
N VAL A 55 -12.05 8.31 8.10
CA VAL A 55 -12.27 7.28 7.07
C VAL A 55 -11.90 5.89 7.57
N ILE A 56 -11.10 5.81 8.63
CA ILE A 56 -10.45 4.57 9.07
C ILE A 56 -11.07 4.01 10.34
N SER A 57 -11.39 2.71 10.32
CA SER A 57 -11.75 1.95 11.51
C SER A 57 -10.50 1.34 12.15
N VAL A 58 -9.97 1.96 13.21
CA VAL A 58 -8.76 1.51 13.93
C VAL A 58 -8.84 0.02 14.32
N GLU A 59 -10.00 -0.46 14.79
CA GLU A 59 -10.19 -1.88 15.15
C GLU A 59 -9.95 -2.83 13.96
N ARG A 60 -10.40 -2.44 12.76
CA ARG A 60 -10.25 -3.26 11.55
C ARG A 60 -8.83 -3.23 11.01
N LEU A 61 -8.14 -2.09 11.16
CA LEU A 61 -6.72 -1.99 10.86
C LEU A 61 -5.88 -2.84 11.80
N GLU A 62 -6.17 -2.82 13.10
CA GLU A 62 -5.50 -3.68 14.08
C GLU A 62 -5.69 -5.17 13.77
N ASP A 63 -6.88 -5.56 13.32
CA ASP A 63 -7.13 -6.94 12.90
C ASP A 63 -6.37 -7.31 11.62
N ALA A 64 -6.30 -6.40 10.64
CA ALA A 64 -5.46 -6.57 9.46
C ALA A 64 -3.98 -6.69 9.83
N ARG A 65 -3.49 -5.84 10.74
CA ARG A 65 -2.12 -5.89 11.26
C ARG A 65 -1.79 -7.21 11.93
N LYS A 66 -2.68 -7.70 12.80
CA LYS A 66 -2.55 -9.02 13.43
C LYS A 66 -2.49 -10.13 12.38
N ALA A 67 -3.24 -10.01 11.28
CA ALA A 67 -3.18 -10.99 10.19
C ALA A 67 -1.79 -10.98 9.51
N VAL A 68 -1.19 -9.82 9.29
CA VAL A 68 0.20 -9.73 8.77
C VAL A 68 1.19 -10.38 9.72
N LEU A 69 1.13 -10.03 11.01
CA LEU A 69 2.04 -10.56 12.03
C LEU A 69 1.89 -12.08 12.23
N LYS A 70 0.67 -12.61 12.12
CA LYS A 70 0.39 -14.06 12.18
C LYS A 70 0.91 -14.82 10.96
N SER A 71 1.09 -14.16 9.82
CA SER A 71 1.50 -14.82 8.56
C SER A 71 2.91 -15.41 8.57
N GLY A 72 3.64 -15.29 9.68
CA GLY A 72 5.00 -15.80 9.85
C GLY A 72 6.01 -15.02 9.01
N GLN A 73 7.14 -14.65 9.63
CA GLN A 73 8.22 -13.96 8.91
C GLN A 73 9.02 -14.87 7.97
N GLN A 74 8.74 -16.17 7.96
CA GLN A 74 9.51 -17.16 7.19
C GLN A 74 8.81 -17.64 5.91
N ASP A 75 7.49 -17.45 5.80
CA ASP A 75 6.75 -17.77 4.58
C ASP A 75 6.51 -16.47 3.79
N ASN A 76 6.55 -16.53 2.47
CA ASN A 76 6.22 -15.40 1.59
C ASN A 76 4.71 -15.26 1.39
N VAL A 77 3.89 -16.09 2.05
CA VAL A 77 2.43 -16.05 1.92
C VAL A 77 1.83 -15.16 3.00
N LEU A 78 0.96 -14.24 2.60
CA LEU A 78 0.09 -13.46 3.48
C LEU A 78 -1.36 -13.83 3.17
N ARG A 79 -2.12 -14.21 4.20
CA ARG A 79 -3.54 -14.51 4.06
C ARG A 79 -4.35 -13.39 4.68
N PHE A 80 -5.15 -12.73 3.87
CA PHE A 80 -6.10 -11.72 4.29
C PHE A 80 -7.51 -12.20 4.06
N ASN A 81 -8.41 -11.89 4.98
CA ASN A 81 -9.81 -11.82 4.63
C ASN A 81 -10.02 -10.54 3.80
N ILE A 82 -10.94 -10.55 2.84
CA ILE A 82 -11.28 -9.41 1.99
C ILE A 82 -11.60 -8.16 2.83
N VAL A 83 -12.19 -8.33 4.01
CA VAL A 83 -12.45 -7.20 4.93
C VAL A 83 -11.18 -6.47 5.38
N HIS A 84 -10.02 -7.14 5.42
CA HIS A 84 -8.74 -6.49 5.71
C HIS A 84 -8.31 -5.59 4.55
N ILE A 85 -8.50 -6.04 3.30
CA ILE A 85 -8.22 -5.23 2.11
C ILE A 85 -9.13 -3.99 2.11
N PHE A 86 -10.42 -4.15 2.43
CA PHE A 86 -11.36 -3.03 2.60
C PHE A 86 -11.00 -2.07 3.74
N ALA A 87 -10.28 -2.53 4.76
CA ALA A 87 -9.83 -1.68 5.85
C ALA A 87 -8.57 -0.89 5.49
N ILE A 88 -7.65 -1.52 4.74
CA ILE A 88 -6.36 -0.94 4.35
C ILE A 88 -6.52 0.05 3.20
N MET A 89 -7.35 -0.25 2.19
CA MET A 89 -7.45 0.56 0.97
C MET A 89 -7.88 2.02 1.23
N PRO A 90 -8.86 2.33 2.10
CA PRO A 90 -9.21 3.71 2.40
C PRO A 90 -8.07 4.49 3.07
N ALA A 91 -7.19 3.80 3.81
CA ALA A 91 -6.02 4.43 4.42
C ALA A 91 -5.00 4.87 3.38
N PHE A 92 -4.78 4.05 2.34
CA PHE A 92 -3.96 4.42 1.20
C PHE A 92 -4.52 5.63 0.45
N ASN A 93 -5.84 5.66 0.20
CA ASN A 93 -6.48 6.79 -0.49
C ASN A 93 -6.44 8.09 0.32
N ALA A 94 -6.64 8.01 1.64
CA ALA A 94 -6.60 9.19 2.51
C ALA A 94 -5.21 9.82 2.57
N LEU A 95 -4.15 9.04 2.35
CA LEU A 95 -2.78 9.52 2.33
C LEU A 95 -2.28 9.90 0.93
N ASP A 96 -2.95 9.46 -0.13
CA ASP A 96 -2.62 9.85 -1.52
C ASP A 96 -2.83 11.35 -1.77
N VAL A 97 -3.77 11.96 -1.04
CA VAL A 97 -4.07 13.41 -1.13
C VAL A 97 -3.11 14.30 -0.34
N MET A 98 -2.27 13.71 0.51
CA MET A 98 -1.31 14.45 1.34
C MET A 98 0.01 14.70 0.61
N ASP A 99 0.61 15.87 0.85
CA ASP A 99 1.93 16.20 0.30
C ASP A 99 3.01 15.30 0.92
N TYR A 100 3.99 14.89 0.11
CA TYR A 100 5.07 13.98 0.53
C TYR A 100 5.80 14.43 1.80
N CYS A 101 5.87 15.73 2.05
CA CYS A 101 6.51 16.34 3.21
C CYS A 101 5.78 16.10 4.55
N ASP A 102 4.51 15.68 4.51
CA ASP A 102 3.70 15.45 5.71
C ASP A 102 3.80 14.00 6.21
N PHE A 103 4.50 13.13 5.45
CA PHE A 103 4.55 11.68 5.65
C PHE A 103 5.75 11.17 6.48
N TYR A 104 6.68 12.05 6.86
CA TYR A 104 8.08 11.67 7.10
C TYR A 104 8.35 10.87 8.38
N ASP A 105 8.23 9.54 8.24
CA ASP A 105 9.19 8.52 8.67
C ASP A 105 9.30 7.33 7.68
N TYR A 106 8.49 7.32 6.61
CA TYR A 106 8.38 6.20 5.68
C TYR A 106 8.92 6.59 4.28
N PRO A 107 9.82 5.81 3.64
CA PRO A 107 10.39 6.16 2.35
C PRO A 107 9.31 6.34 1.26
N PRO A 108 9.29 7.46 0.50
CA PRO A 108 8.27 7.72 -0.52
C PRO A 108 8.11 6.59 -1.55
N ASP A 109 9.22 6.01 -2.01
CA ASP A 109 9.21 4.91 -2.97
C ASP A 109 8.52 3.64 -2.43
N ASP A 110 8.61 3.41 -1.11
CA ASP A 110 7.97 2.26 -0.49
C ASP A 110 6.46 2.48 -0.35
N PHE A 111 6.02 3.75 -0.23
CA PHE A 111 4.60 4.08 -0.09
C PHE A 111 3.93 3.93 -1.45
N ASP A 112 4.53 4.54 -2.47
CA ASP A 112 4.05 4.46 -3.86
C ASP A 112 3.93 2.99 -4.31
N ARG A 113 4.90 2.14 -3.95
CA ARG A 113 4.85 0.70 -4.23
C ARG A 113 3.73 0.00 -3.49
N LEU A 114 3.60 0.20 -2.18
CA LEU A 114 2.53 -0.42 -1.40
C LEU A 114 1.14 0.01 -1.90
N HIS A 115 0.98 1.30 -2.19
CA HIS A 115 -0.25 1.88 -2.72
C HIS A 115 -0.63 1.23 -4.06
N ASP A 116 0.28 1.21 -5.03
CA ASP A 116 0.05 0.61 -6.35
C ASP A 116 -0.26 -0.89 -6.25
N ASP A 117 0.47 -1.62 -5.41
CA ASP A 117 0.26 -3.05 -5.20
C ASP A 117 -1.12 -3.33 -4.58
N PHE A 118 -1.53 -2.55 -3.57
CA PHE A 118 -2.83 -2.72 -2.94
C PHE A 118 -4.01 -2.29 -3.81
N ILE A 119 -3.85 -1.27 -4.67
CA ILE A 119 -4.83 -0.97 -5.71
C ILE A 119 -4.99 -2.17 -6.63
N ALA A 120 -3.88 -2.72 -7.13
CA ALA A 120 -3.94 -3.86 -8.04
C ALA A 120 -4.57 -5.09 -7.37
N ILE A 121 -4.30 -5.33 -6.10
CA ILE A 121 -4.92 -6.41 -5.31
C ILE A 121 -6.42 -6.14 -5.12
N TYR A 122 -6.82 -4.91 -4.80
CA TYR A 122 -8.22 -4.53 -4.65
C TYR A 122 -8.99 -4.75 -5.96
N GLU A 123 -8.46 -4.24 -7.08
CA GLU A 123 -9.02 -4.43 -8.42
C GLU A 123 -9.20 -5.93 -8.74
N GLN A 124 -8.16 -6.75 -8.53
CA GLN A 124 -8.20 -8.17 -8.87
C GLN A 124 -9.00 -9.05 -7.90
N ALA A 125 -9.02 -8.74 -6.61
CA ALA A 125 -9.64 -9.57 -5.58
C ALA A 125 -11.11 -9.23 -5.30
N ILE A 126 -11.53 -7.99 -5.62
CA ILE A 126 -12.82 -7.46 -5.18
C ILE A 126 -13.65 -6.94 -6.36
N SER A 127 -13.08 -6.20 -7.32
CA SER A 127 -13.89 -5.52 -8.33
C SER A 127 -13.15 -5.23 -9.65
N ASP A 128 -13.59 -5.88 -10.72
CA ASP A 128 -13.22 -5.56 -12.11
C ASP A 128 -13.75 -4.17 -12.58
N GLU A 129 -14.70 -3.55 -11.85
CA GLU A 129 -15.41 -2.34 -12.27
C GLU A 129 -14.87 -1.01 -11.70
N ILE A 130 -13.90 -1.04 -10.78
CA ILE A 130 -13.39 0.17 -10.11
C ILE A 130 -11.91 0.34 -10.45
N SER A 131 -11.61 1.07 -11.53
CA SER A 131 -10.24 1.50 -11.80
C SER A 131 -9.90 2.70 -10.92
N MET A 132 -8.97 2.51 -9.98
CA MET A 132 -8.51 3.57 -9.10
C MET A 132 -7.27 4.27 -9.67
N ALA A 133 -7.13 5.57 -9.39
CA ALA A 133 -5.97 6.32 -9.85
C ALA A 133 -4.70 5.80 -9.16
N ARG A 134 -3.68 5.45 -9.96
CA ARG A 134 -2.36 5.06 -9.45
C ARG A 134 -1.51 6.30 -9.23
N ARG A 135 -0.67 6.30 -8.19
CA ARG A 135 0.19 7.45 -7.88
C ARG A 135 1.30 7.51 -8.92
N ILE A 136 1.54 8.70 -9.49
CA ILE A 136 2.64 8.89 -10.44
C ILE A 136 3.93 8.92 -9.63
N LYS A 137 4.79 7.93 -9.84
CA LYS A 137 6.12 7.80 -9.23
C LYS A 137 6.98 9.03 -9.57
N THR A 138 6.94 10.07 -8.75
CA THR A 138 7.85 11.21 -8.88
C THR A 138 9.13 10.92 -8.10
N GLY A 139 9.88 9.91 -8.53
CA GLY A 139 11.23 9.61 -8.02
C GLY A 139 12.30 10.67 -8.38
N LEU A 140 11.89 11.90 -8.65
CA LEU A 140 12.73 13.06 -8.91
C LEU A 140 12.05 14.27 -8.29
N ALA A 141 12.03 14.32 -6.95
CA ALA A 141 12.09 15.61 -6.28
C ALA A 141 13.42 16.25 -6.70
N SER A 142 13.38 17.00 -7.80
CA SER A 142 14.22 18.13 -8.15
C SER A 142 15.53 18.29 -7.36
N GLU A 143 16.58 17.57 -7.76
CA GLU A 143 17.89 18.21 -7.89
C GLU A 143 17.84 19.11 -9.15
N PHE A 144 17.04 20.17 -9.07
CA PHE A 144 17.16 21.35 -9.92
C PHE A 144 17.77 22.43 -9.05
N ASP A 145 19.07 22.30 -8.77
CA ASP A 145 19.87 23.45 -8.37
C ASP A 145 20.11 24.27 -9.65
N GLY A 146 19.67 25.52 -9.62
CA GLY A 146 19.77 26.48 -10.73
C GLY A 146 21.16 27.04 -10.95
#